data_AF-A0A438HWY1-F1
#
_entry.id   AF-A0A438HWY1-F1
#
_cell.length_a   1.000
_cell.length_b   1.000
_cell.length_c   1.000
_cell.angle_alpha   90.00
_cell.angle_beta   90.00
_cell.angle_gamma   90.00
#
_symmetry.space_group_name_H-M   'P 1'
#
loop_
_entity.id
_entity.type
_entity.pdbx_description
1 polymer ?
#
loop_
_entity_poly.entity_id
_entity_poly.type
_entity_poly.pdbx_seq_one_letter_code
_entity_poly.pdbx_strand_id
1 'polypeptide(L)'
;MQDSSGLKHISVFKPIDEEPMAVNNPHGLPLSMDGEGLKKGTRVGEGALREVAAYILDHPRSGPHHFVTRRALLGFHLQSWSSACMGDSTIQKVDEVHKITVLDIRLANADRHAGNILVSKEGEGQLVLIPIDHGYCLPENVSS
;
A
#
# COMPACT_ATOMS: atom_id res chain seq x y z
N MET A 1 -9.23 11.99 -3.53
CA MET A 1 -9.84 13.12 -2.79
C MET A 1 -8.89 14.30 -2.82
N GLN A 2 -9.44 15.48 -3.07
CA GLN A 2 -8.68 16.73 -3.04
C GLN A 2 -8.93 17.46 -1.71
N ASP A 3 -8.02 18.36 -1.34
CA ASP A 3 -8.23 19.29 -0.24
C ASP A 3 -9.35 20.30 -0.57
N SER A 4 -9.72 21.16 0.39
CA SER A 4 -10.76 22.17 0.19
C SER A 4 -10.45 23.18 -0.91
N SER A 5 -9.18 23.27 -1.34
CA SER A 5 -8.77 24.13 -2.46
C SER A 5 -8.94 23.47 -3.83
N GLY A 6 -9.12 22.13 -3.88
CA GLY A 6 -9.18 21.36 -5.13
C GLY A 6 -7.83 21.22 -5.84
N LEU A 7 -6.75 21.80 -5.29
CA LEU A 7 -5.45 21.84 -5.96
C LEU A 7 -4.54 20.68 -5.55
N LYS A 8 -4.79 20.07 -4.39
CA LYS A 8 -3.93 19.03 -3.85
C LYS A 8 -4.69 17.73 -3.64
N HIS A 9 -4.21 16.66 -4.26
CA HIS A 9 -4.63 15.31 -3.89
C HIS A 9 -4.10 14.98 -2.49
N ILE A 10 -5.01 14.63 -1.59
CA ILE A 10 -4.69 14.31 -0.19
C ILE A 10 -4.97 12.84 0.13
N SER A 11 -5.83 12.17 -0.63
CA SER A 11 -6.10 10.75 -0.42
C SER A 11 -6.54 10.04 -1.68
N VAL A 12 -6.38 8.71 -1.66
CA VAL A 12 -6.93 7.77 -2.62
C VAL A 12 -8.09 7.04 -1.96
N PHE A 13 -9.19 6.91 -2.69
CA PHE A 13 -10.33 6.08 -2.33
C PHE A 13 -10.29 4.84 -3.21
N LYS A 14 -10.41 3.66 -2.59
CA LYS A 14 -10.42 2.35 -3.27
C LYS A 14 -11.78 1.69 -3.03
N PRO A 15 -12.76 1.87 -3.93
CA PRO A 15 -14.08 1.25 -3.79
C PRO A 15 -14.00 -0.27 -3.94
N ILE A 16 -14.66 -0.97 -3.01
CA ILE A 16 -14.70 -2.43 -2.91
C ILE A 16 -15.34 -3.06 -4.15
N ASP A 17 -16.36 -2.42 -4.70
CA ASP A 17 -17.12 -2.90 -5.85
C ASP A 17 -16.42 -2.66 -7.20
N GLU A 18 -15.34 -1.86 -7.23
CA GLU A 18 -14.50 -1.64 -8.41
C GLU A 18 -13.20 -2.46 -8.38
N GLU A 19 -12.99 -3.31 -7.36
CA GLU A 19 -11.83 -4.20 -7.29
C GLU A 19 -11.81 -5.19 -8.46
N PRO A 20 -10.64 -5.77 -8.81
CA PRO A 20 -10.56 -6.81 -9.80
C PRO A 20 -11.55 -7.94 -9.52
N MET A 21 -12.32 -8.32 -10.55
CA MET A 21 -13.37 -9.36 -10.49
C MET A 21 -14.59 -9.00 -9.62
N ALA A 22 -14.73 -7.75 -9.18
CA ALA A 22 -15.93 -7.22 -8.55
C ALA A 22 -16.98 -6.72 -9.57
N VAL A 23 -18.20 -6.44 -9.08
CA VAL A 23 -19.39 -6.13 -9.90
C VAL A 23 -19.21 -4.91 -10.82
N ASN A 24 -18.52 -3.88 -10.36
CA ASN A 24 -18.34 -2.60 -11.06
C ASN A 24 -16.89 -2.38 -11.50
N ASN A 25 -16.10 -3.45 -11.68
CA ASN A 25 -14.72 -3.34 -12.10
C ASN A 25 -14.59 -2.60 -13.45
N PRO A 26 -13.89 -1.45 -13.51
CA PRO A 26 -13.76 -0.64 -14.72
C PRO A 26 -12.98 -1.35 -15.84
N HIS A 27 -12.18 -2.36 -15.51
CA HIS A 27 -11.41 -3.14 -16.47
C HIS A 27 -12.20 -4.29 -17.10
N GLY A 28 -13.45 -4.52 -16.70
CA GLY A 28 -14.32 -5.53 -17.29
C GLY A 28 -13.83 -6.97 -17.10
N LEU A 29 -13.04 -7.24 -16.05
CA LEU A 29 -12.66 -8.61 -15.70
C LEU A 29 -13.91 -9.43 -15.33
N PRO A 30 -13.92 -10.74 -15.60
CA PRO A 30 -15.04 -11.60 -15.23
C PRO A 30 -15.25 -11.59 -13.71
N LEU A 31 -16.51 -11.71 -13.29
CA LEU A 31 -16.85 -11.83 -11.87
C LEU A 31 -16.27 -13.10 -11.29
N SER A 32 -15.80 -13.00 -10.05
CA SER A 32 -15.41 -14.17 -9.29
C SER A 32 -16.63 -15.04 -8.98
N MET A 33 -16.57 -16.34 -9.27
CA MET A 33 -17.66 -17.28 -8.99
C MET A 33 -17.55 -17.89 -7.59
N ASP A 34 -16.33 -18.04 -7.07
CA ASP A 34 -15.98 -18.62 -5.78
C ASP A 34 -15.56 -17.56 -4.73
N GLY A 35 -15.48 -16.30 -5.16
CA GLY A 35 -15.05 -15.17 -4.34
C GLY A 35 -13.54 -15.04 -4.22
N GLU A 36 -12.74 -15.91 -4.87
CA GLU A 36 -11.29 -15.74 -4.95
C GLU A 36 -10.96 -14.49 -5.77
N GLY A 37 -10.01 -13.69 -5.28
CA GLY A 37 -9.52 -12.49 -5.95
C GLY A 37 -8.44 -12.79 -6.98
N LEU A 38 -7.81 -11.73 -7.51
CA LEU A 38 -6.80 -11.85 -8.55
C LEU A 38 -5.53 -12.61 -8.09
N LYS A 39 -5.23 -12.57 -6.79
CA LYS A 39 -4.08 -13.27 -6.20
C LYS A 39 -4.57 -14.43 -5.34
N LYS A 40 -3.93 -15.59 -5.48
CA LYS A 40 -4.26 -16.80 -4.74
C LYS A 40 -4.32 -16.51 -3.23
N GLY A 41 -5.41 -16.94 -2.59
CA GLY A 41 -5.63 -16.73 -1.15
C GLY A 41 -6.10 -15.32 -0.75
N THR A 42 -6.42 -14.46 -1.72
CA THR A 42 -7.13 -13.18 -1.47
C THR A 42 -8.58 -13.32 -1.93
N ARG A 43 -9.51 -12.54 -1.37
CA ARG A 43 -10.91 -12.48 -1.82
C ARG A 43 -11.23 -11.16 -2.47
N VAL A 44 -12.16 -11.20 -3.42
CA VAL A 44 -12.73 -9.99 -4.05
C VAL A 44 -13.39 -9.12 -2.98
N GLY A 45 -13.07 -7.83 -2.98
CA GLY A 45 -13.69 -6.85 -2.10
C GLY A 45 -13.04 -6.70 -0.73
N GLU A 46 -11.94 -7.41 -0.47
CA GLU A 46 -11.20 -7.33 0.79
C GLU A 46 -9.92 -6.50 0.71
N GLY A 47 -9.55 -5.99 -0.48
CA GLY A 47 -8.32 -5.24 -0.67
C GLY A 47 -8.24 -4.02 0.24
N ALA A 48 -9.33 -3.25 0.33
CA ALA A 48 -9.41 -2.09 1.21
C ALA A 48 -9.22 -2.44 2.71
N LEU A 49 -9.70 -3.60 3.17
CA LEU A 49 -9.51 -4.05 4.55
C LEU A 49 -8.06 -4.45 4.82
N ARG A 50 -7.41 -5.10 3.85
CA ARG A 50 -6.00 -5.51 3.92
C ARG A 50 -5.07 -4.31 4.02
N GLU A 51 -5.39 -3.21 3.32
CA GLU A 51 -4.68 -1.93 3.44
C GLU A 51 -4.76 -1.35 4.86
N VAL A 52 -5.96 -1.37 5.47
CA VAL A 52 -6.13 -0.90 6.85
C VAL A 52 -5.39 -1.80 7.84
N ALA A 53 -5.44 -3.13 7.64
CA ALA A 53 -4.71 -4.08 8.46
C ALA A 53 -3.19 -3.88 8.36
N ALA A 54 -2.66 -3.73 7.15
CA ALA A 54 -1.26 -3.42 6.90
C ALA A 54 -0.83 -2.16 7.64
N TYR A 55 -1.61 -1.07 7.54
CA TYR A 55 -1.32 0.18 8.26
C TYR A 55 -1.27 -0.01 9.78
N ILE A 56 -2.23 -0.73 10.37
CA ILE A 56 -2.28 -0.97 11.82
C ILE A 56 -1.09 -1.81 12.29
N LEU A 57 -0.73 -2.85 11.53
CA LEU A 57 0.40 -3.73 11.85
C LEU A 57 1.75 -3.00 11.72
N ASP A 58 1.82 -2.05 10.80
CA ASP A 58 2.98 -1.19 10.56
C ASP A 58 3.13 -0.09 11.64
N HIS A 59 2.01 0.34 12.23
CA HIS A 59 1.93 1.40 13.24
C HIS A 59 1.38 0.91 14.60
N PRO A 60 2.13 0.06 15.33
CA PRO A 60 1.69 -0.42 16.63
C PRO A 60 1.52 0.74 17.64
N ARG A 61 0.53 0.63 18.53
CA ARG A 61 0.17 1.65 19.56
C ARG A 61 1.31 2.05 20.51
N SER A 62 2.38 1.27 20.58
CA SER A 62 3.55 1.51 21.42
C SER A 62 4.81 0.92 20.77
N GLY A 63 5.87 1.71 20.69
CA GLY A 63 7.16 1.35 20.07
C GLY A 63 7.62 2.41 19.07
N PRO A 64 8.89 2.36 18.62
CA PRO A 64 9.36 3.25 17.56
C PRO A 64 8.53 3.01 16.29
N HIS A 65 7.98 4.07 15.69
CA HIS A 65 7.34 4.00 14.37
C HIS A 65 8.38 3.52 13.35
N HIS A 66 8.33 2.24 13.01
CA HIS A 66 9.42 1.59 12.29
C HIS A 66 9.35 1.82 10.78
N PHE A 67 8.18 2.23 10.28
CA PHE A 67 7.84 2.28 8.87
C PHE A 67 6.85 3.42 8.59
N VAL A 68 7.12 4.20 7.55
CA VAL A 68 6.32 5.39 7.20
C VAL A 68 5.24 5.00 6.19
N THR A 69 4.23 4.24 6.61
CA THR A 69 2.96 4.19 5.87
C THR A 69 2.12 5.39 6.28
N ARG A 70 1.92 6.40 5.42
CA ARG A 70 1.09 7.56 5.79
C ARG A 70 -0.38 7.12 5.96
N ARG A 71 -0.85 7.28 7.21
CA ARG A 71 -2.24 7.26 7.73
C ARG A 71 -3.31 6.65 6.82
N ALA A 72 -3.61 5.37 7.02
CA ALA A 72 -4.90 4.78 6.61
C ALA A 72 -5.93 5.05 7.71
N LEU A 73 -6.95 5.85 7.42
CA LEU A 73 -8.14 5.97 8.28
C LEU A 73 -9.29 5.36 7.51
N LEU A 74 -9.90 4.29 8.02
CA LEU A 74 -11.21 3.72 7.64
C LEU A 74 -11.81 4.31 6.34
N GLY A 75 -11.50 3.69 5.20
CA GLY A 75 -12.02 4.08 3.88
C GLY A 75 -11.32 5.26 3.19
N PHE A 76 -10.33 5.89 3.80
CA PHE A 76 -9.56 7.00 3.24
C PHE A 76 -8.05 6.77 3.40
N HIS A 77 -7.36 6.57 2.27
CA HIS A 77 -5.92 6.36 2.25
C HIS A 77 -5.20 7.68 1.96
N LEU A 78 -4.52 8.31 2.93
CA LEU A 78 -3.93 9.64 2.77
C LEU A 78 -2.56 9.56 2.03
N GLN A 79 -2.53 9.84 0.73
CA GLN A 79 -1.29 9.87 -0.08
C GLN A 79 -0.93 11.31 -0.45
N SER A 80 0.28 11.74 -0.11
CA SER A 80 0.88 13.00 -0.60
C SER A 80 2.04 12.65 -1.52
N TRP A 81 1.93 13.00 -2.80
CA TRP A 81 2.94 12.80 -3.83
C TRP A 81 4.04 13.86 -3.71
N SER A 82 5.31 13.46 -3.81
CA SER A 82 6.42 14.39 -4.09
C SER A 82 7.31 13.78 -5.16
N SER A 83 7.52 14.51 -6.26
CA SER A 83 8.44 14.11 -7.32
C SER A 83 9.84 14.61 -6.94
N ALA A 84 10.76 13.70 -6.63
CA ALA A 84 12.16 14.07 -6.44
C ALA A 84 13.10 13.01 -7.04
N CYS A 85 13.93 13.48 -7.98
CA CYS A 85 15.01 12.73 -8.63
C CYS A 85 16.15 12.37 -7.65
N MET A 86 16.83 11.27 -7.96
CA MET A 86 17.78 10.56 -7.10
C MET A 86 19.03 11.38 -6.73
N GLY A 87 19.40 11.34 -5.43
CA GLY A 87 20.71 11.72 -4.90
C GLY A 87 21.52 10.49 -4.46
N ASP A 88 22.84 10.66 -4.34
CA ASP A 88 23.81 9.61 -4.01
C ASP A 88 23.98 9.44 -2.49
N SER A 89 23.19 8.56 -1.88
CA SER A 89 23.40 8.06 -0.52
C SER A 89 23.01 6.57 -0.45
N THR A 90 23.93 5.70 -0.85
CA THR A 90 23.69 4.24 -0.98
C THR A 90 23.30 3.54 0.33
N ILE A 91 23.86 3.95 1.48
CA ILE A 91 23.58 3.33 2.78
C ILE A 91 22.14 3.62 3.25
N GLN A 92 21.68 4.87 3.14
CA GLN A 92 20.31 5.25 3.53
C GLN A 92 19.24 4.56 2.66
N LYS A 93 19.56 4.29 1.39
CA LYS A 93 18.68 3.52 0.50
C LYS A 93 18.51 2.07 0.95
N VAL A 94 19.56 1.44 1.48
CA VAL A 94 19.51 0.04 1.94
C VAL A 94 18.59 -0.11 3.15
N ASP A 95 18.68 0.81 4.12
CA ASP A 95 17.80 0.78 5.30
C ASP A 95 16.33 0.89 4.92
N GLU A 96 15.97 1.80 4.01
CA GLU A 96 14.59 1.96 3.53
C GLU A 96 14.09 0.73 2.75
N VAL A 97 14.95 0.07 1.98
CA VAL A 97 14.59 -1.17 1.27
C VAL A 97 14.40 -2.33 2.25
N HIS A 98 15.30 -2.48 3.22
CA HIS A 98 15.16 -3.48 4.29
C HIS A 98 13.87 -3.28 5.06
N LYS A 99 13.49 -2.02 5.25
CA LYS A 99 12.28 -1.70 5.96
C LYS A 99 11.03 -2.28 5.28
N ILE A 100 10.88 -2.00 3.98
CA ILE A 100 9.80 -2.55 3.16
C ILE A 100 9.87 -4.07 3.12
N THR A 101 11.08 -4.64 3.00
CA THR A 101 11.29 -6.10 2.97
C THR A 101 10.76 -6.78 4.23
N VAL A 102 11.04 -6.22 5.41
CA VAL A 102 10.54 -6.77 6.69
C VAL A 102 9.01 -6.70 6.76
N LEU A 103 8.41 -5.59 6.33
CA LEU A 103 6.96 -5.45 6.28
C LEU A 103 6.33 -6.48 5.32
N ASP A 104 6.84 -6.60 4.10
CA ASP A 104 6.31 -7.52 3.09
C ASP A 104 6.45 -8.99 3.52
N ILE A 105 7.55 -9.37 4.19
CA ILE A 105 7.70 -10.71 4.79
C ILE A 105 6.62 -10.94 5.85
N ARG A 106 6.40 -9.99 6.76
CA ARG A 106 5.42 -10.11 7.85
C ARG A 106 3.99 -10.20 7.33
N LEU A 107 3.68 -9.48 6.26
CA LEU A 107 2.36 -9.47 5.65
C LEU A 107 2.19 -10.56 4.59
N ALA A 108 3.24 -11.31 4.25
CA ALA A 108 3.28 -12.20 3.09
C ALA A 108 2.74 -11.49 1.82
N ASN A 109 3.23 -10.27 1.57
CA ASN A 109 2.78 -9.47 0.43
C ASN A 109 3.23 -10.13 -0.89
N ALA A 110 2.27 -10.49 -1.74
CA ALA A 110 2.52 -11.22 -2.99
C ALA A 110 2.62 -10.31 -4.23
N ASP A 111 2.52 -8.98 -4.06
CA ASP A 111 2.42 -8.04 -5.19
C ASP A 111 3.26 -6.76 -5.01
N ARG A 112 4.37 -6.84 -4.27
CA ARG A 112 5.32 -5.72 -4.19
C ARG A 112 6.09 -5.58 -5.50
N HIS A 113 5.99 -4.39 -6.12
CA HIS A 113 6.80 -3.99 -7.27
C HIS A 113 7.20 -2.51 -7.19
N ALA A 114 8.08 -2.03 -8.08
CA ALA A 114 8.59 -0.66 -8.06
C ALA A 114 7.47 0.41 -8.15
N GLY A 115 6.40 0.14 -8.90
CA GLY A 115 5.21 1.01 -8.95
C GLY A 115 4.44 1.14 -7.63
N ASN A 116 4.66 0.26 -6.66
CA ASN A 116 4.03 0.26 -5.34
C ASN A 116 4.93 0.88 -4.26
N ILE A 117 5.95 1.66 -4.66
CA ILE A 117 6.87 2.34 -3.76
C ILE A 117 6.90 3.81 -4.16
N LEU A 118 6.41 4.67 -3.27
CA LEU A 118 6.58 6.11 -3.40
C LEU A 118 7.94 6.50 -2.83
N VAL A 119 8.58 7.49 -3.45
CA VAL A 119 9.84 8.07 -2.99
C VAL A 119 9.55 9.49 -2.52
N SER A 120 9.84 9.77 -1.27
CA SER A 120 9.81 11.13 -0.72
C SER A 120 11.23 11.58 -0.41
N LYS A 121 11.53 12.85 -0.67
CA LYS A 121 12.76 13.48 -0.20
C LYS A 121 12.38 14.38 0.97
N GLU A 122 12.80 13.98 2.17
CA GLU A 122 12.65 14.81 3.37
C GLU A 122 13.82 15.82 3.43
N GLY A 123 13.93 16.59 4.53
CA GLY A 123 15.01 17.55 4.75
C GLY A 123 16.41 16.95 4.52
N GLU A 124 17.45 17.79 4.41
CA GLU A 124 18.85 17.39 4.16
C GLU A 124 19.09 16.37 3.00
N GLY A 125 18.08 16.12 2.16
CA GLY A 125 18.15 15.16 1.07
C GLY A 125 18.03 13.69 1.46
N GLN A 126 17.56 13.39 2.66
CA GLN A 126 17.24 12.02 3.06
C GLN A 126 16.08 11.47 2.21
N LEU A 127 16.32 10.32 1.59
CA LEU A 127 15.28 9.59 0.85
C LEU A 127 14.48 8.72 1.83
N VAL A 128 13.16 8.77 1.70
CA VAL A 128 12.21 7.93 2.42
C VAL A 128 11.41 7.14 1.40
N LEU A 129 11.33 5.82 1.58
CA LEU A 129 10.52 4.94 0.75
C LEU A 129 9.22 4.62 1.48
N ILE A 130 8.11 4.82 0.78
CA ILE A 130 6.77 4.64 1.34
C ILE A 130 6.10 3.50 0.55
N PRO A 131 5.93 2.31 1.15
CA PRO A 131 5.19 1.24 0.51
C PRO A 131 3.71 1.64 0.43
N ILE A 132 3.12 1.43 -0.74
CA ILE A 132 1.68 1.59 -0.97
C ILE A 132 1.11 0.28 -1.52
N ASP A 133 -0.21 0.20 -1.62
CA ASP A 133 -0.91 -0.90 -2.28
C ASP A 133 -0.68 -2.27 -1.64
N HIS A 134 -1.23 -2.46 -0.43
CA HIS A 134 -1.18 -3.73 0.30
C HIS A 134 -2.45 -4.59 0.08
N GLY A 135 -3.22 -4.32 -0.98
CA GLY A 135 -4.48 -5.03 -1.25
C GLY A 135 -4.31 -6.56 -1.41
N TYR A 136 -3.11 -7.03 -1.75
CA TYR A 136 -2.79 -8.45 -1.95
C TYR A 136 -1.83 -9.04 -0.90
N CYS A 137 -1.86 -8.52 0.32
CA CYS A 137 -1.17 -9.13 1.46
C CYS A 137 -2.12 -9.93 2.36
N LEU A 138 -1.58 -10.68 3.32
CA LEU A 138 -2.29 -11.49 4.34
C LEU A 138 -3.17 -12.61 3.74
N PRO A 139 -2.67 -13.46 2.83
CA PRO A 139 -3.49 -14.49 2.20
C PRO A 139 -4.10 -15.46 3.23
N GLU A 140 -5.33 -15.92 2.99
CA GLU A 140 -6.03 -16.86 3.88
C GLU A 140 -5.30 -18.20 4.00
N ASN A 141 -4.63 -18.61 2.92
CA ASN A 141 -3.91 -19.87 2.84
C ASN A 141 -2.53 -19.66 2.22
N VAL A 142 -1.49 -20.07 2.94
CA VAL A 142 -0.12 -20.22 2.41
C VAL A 142 0.07 -21.65 1.91
N SER A 143 -0.59 -22.00 0.80
CA SER A 143 -0.40 -23.32 0.19
C SER A 143 0.82 -23.32 -0.72
N SER A 144 1.73 -24.29 -0.48
CA SER A 144 2.80 -24.69 -1.40
C SER A 144 2.25 -25.51 -2.55
#